data_AF-A0A933X764-F1
#
_entry.id   AF-A0A933X764-F1
#
_cell.length_a   1.000
_cell.length_b   1.000
_cell.length_c   1.000
_cell.angle_alpha   90.00
_cell.angle_beta   90.00
_cell.angle_gamma   90.00
#
_symmetry.space_group_name_H-M   'P 1'
#
loop_
_entity.id
_entity.type
_entity.pdbx_description
1 polymer ?
#
loop_
_entity_poly.entity_id
_entity_poly.type
_entity_poly.pdbx_seq_one_letter_code
_entity_poly.pdbx_strand_id
1 'polypeptide(L)'
;MCPSEPFVPRDDGQSPDGWRALFAGGSPRAILARLCEGDPLEIGPRCDEALAEAAYLLAHRKVIGRALARIAHAAPKYNGRRPLGEFLQKRIEASIEELVDEEQQELWLAGPVDLAEYDPYPLVARRLGVELREARVACSVVNRQPVESRKAFIALVIEGRSLAACARAGVGSPDDLLARVEQGLRAISNTLGRKVDWPLGGASDERKEGGADHDPVDH
;
A
#
# COMPACT_ATOMS: atom_id res chain seq x y z
N MET A 1 1.87 -5.53 22.89
CA MET A 1 2.33 -6.58 21.96
C MET A 1 1.17 -7.53 21.75
N CYS A 2 0.37 -7.32 20.69
CA CYS A 2 -0.50 -8.39 20.21
C CYS A 2 0.43 -9.37 19.48
N PRO A 3 0.50 -10.65 19.86
CA PRO A 3 1.18 -11.61 19.03
C PRO A 3 0.50 -11.57 17.66
N SER A 4 1.26 -11.27 16.61
CA SER A 4 0.81 -11.55 15.25
C SER A 4 0.54 -13.05 15.22
N GLU A 5 -0.73 -13.43 15.27
CA GLU A 5 -1.10 -14.84 15.11
C GLU A 5 -0.48 -15.32 13.80
N PRO A 6 0.17 -16.50 13.79
CA PRO A 6 0.63 -17.08 12.54
C PRO A 6 -0.57 -17.16 11.61
N PHE A 7 -0.41 -16.68 10.38
CA PHE A 7 -1.42 -16.78 9.34
C PHE A 7 -1.92 -18.24 9.25
N VAL A 8 -3.11 -18.48 9.78
CA VAL A 8 -3.87 -19.69 9.49
C VAL A 8 -4.74 -19.31 8.31
N PRO A 9 -4.49 -19.83 7.10
CA PRO A 9 -5.42 -19.65 6.00
C PRO A 9 -6.79 -20.11 6.52
N ARG A 10 -7.79 -19.23 6.47
CA ARG A 10 -9.16 -19.68 6.71
C ARG A 10 -9.41 -20.81 5.71
N ASP A 11 -9.92 -21.92 6.24
CA ASP A 11 -10.46 -23.01 5.45
C ASP A 11 -11.94 -22.68 5.28
N ASP A 12 -12.22 -21.67 4.46
CA ASP A 12 -13.56 -21.08 4.25
C ASP A 12 -14.46 -21.96 3.39
N GLY A 13 -14.51 -23.27 3.66
CA GLY A 13 -15.52 -24.18 3.13
C GLY A 13 -15.60 -24.27 1.59
N GLN A 14 -14.71 -23.61 0.86
CA GLN A 14 -14.54 -23.84 -0.57
C GLN A 14 -13.92 -25.21 -0.73
N SER A 15 -14.69 -26.10 -1.37
CA SER A 15 -14.22 -27.44 -1.71
C SER A 15 -12.79 -27.33 -2.26
N PRO A 16 -11.82 -28.14 -1.78
CA PRO A 16 -10.40 -28.07 -2.18
C PRO A 16 -10.17 -28.22 -3.70
N ASP A 17 -11.23 -28.50 -4.45
CA ASP A 17 -11.30 -28.64 -5.90
C ASP A 17 -11.89 -27.43 -6.65
N GLY A 18 -12.38 -26.39 -5.97
CA GLY A 18 -13.04 -25.23 -6.60
C GLY A 18 -12.17 -24.52 -7.64
N TRP A 19 -10.87 -24.39 -7.34
CA TRP A 19 -9.90 -23.83 -8.28
C TRP A 19 -9.67 -24.71 -9.51
N ARG A 20 -9.83 -26.04 -9.40
CA ARG A 20 -9.64 -26.96 -10.53
C ARG A 20 -10.69 -26.70 -11.60
N ALA A 21 -11.95 -26.59 -11.20
CA ALA A 21 -13.03 -26.22 -12.12
C ALA A 21 -12.81 -24.81 -12.72
N LEU A 22 -12.36 -23.87 -11.90
CA LEU A 22 -12.05 -22.50 -12.32
C LEU A 22 -10.92 -22.44 -13.37
N PHE A 23 -9.89 -23.27 -13.23
CA PHE A 23 -8.73 -23.31 -14.13
C PHE A 23 -8.86 -24.33 -15.27
N ALA A 24 -9.84 -25.24 -15.21
CA ALA A 24 -9.99 -26.32 -16.18
C ALA A 24 -10.24 -25.82 -17.61
N GLY A 25 -9.55 -26.46 -18.56
CA GLY A 25 -9.86 -26.51 -20.00
C GLY A 25 -9.94 -25.17 -20.74
N GLY A 26 -9.55 -24.07 -20.09
CA GLY A 26 -9.77 -22.72 -20.60
C GLY A 26 -8.50 -22.05 -21.10
N SER A 27 -8.63 -21.20 -22.12
CA SER A 27 -7.61 -20.20 -22.42
C SER A 27 -7.49 -19.19 -21.28
N PRO A 28 -6.36 -18.46 -21.14
CA PRO A 28 -6.24 -17.38 -20.15
C PRO A 28 -7.40 -16.39 -20.18
N ARG A 29 -7.95 -16.09 -21.38
CA ARG A 29 -9.11 -15.22 -21.52
C ARG A 29 -10.37 -15.80 -20.87
N ALA A 30 -10.62 -17.11 -21.04
CA ALA A 30 -11.77 -17.77 -20.42
C ALA A 30 -11.63 -17.85 -18.90
N ILE A 31 -10.41 -18.11 -18.40
CA ILE A 31 -10.13 -18.11 -16.95
C ILE A 31 -10.33 -16.71 -16.36
N LEU A 32 -9.82 -15.67 -17.03
CA LEU A 32 -10.01 -14.29 -16.61
C LEU A 32 -11.49 -13.91 -16.53
N ALA A 33 -12.28 -14.28 -17.54
CA ALA A 33 -13.72 -14.02 -17.55
C ALA A 33 -14.41 -14.60 -16.31
N ARG A 34 -14.11 -15.85 -15.96
CA ARG A 34 -14.66 -16.52 -14.75
C ARG A 34 -14.21 -15.84 -13.46
N LEU A 35 -12.95 -15.38 -13.38
CA LEU A 35 -12.46 -14.68 -12.20
C LEU A 35 -13.19 -13.34 -11.99
N CYS A 36 -13.57 -12.65 -13.07
CA CYS A 36 -14.29 -11.38 -13.02
C CYS A 36 -15.77 -11.50 -12.63
N GLU A 37 -16.36 -12.70 -12.63
CA GLU A 37 -17.81 -12.89 -12.36
C GLU A 37 -18.17 -12.78 -10.87
N GLY A 38 -17.22 -12.96 -9.95
CA GLY A 38 -17.53 -12.89 -8.52
C GLY A 38 -16.35 -13.06 -7.57
N ASP A 39 -15.11 -12.92 -8.06
CA ASP A 39 -13.87 -13.10 -7.30
C ASP A 39 -13.82 -14.39 -6.45
N PRO A 40 -13.96 -15.57 -7.07
CA PRO A 40 -14.02 -16.84 -6.33
C PRO A 40 -12.74 -17.18 -5.55
N LEU A 41 -11.63 -16.46 -5.81
CA LEU A 41 -10.34 -16.67 -5.16
C LEU A 41 -9.99 -15.55 -4.16
N GLU A 42 -10.92 -14.62 -3.93
CA GLU A 42 -10.74 -13.46 -3.05
C GLU A 42 -9.48 -12.64 -3.39
N ILE A 43 -9.23 -12.44 -4.68
CA ILE A 43 -8.08 -11.67 -5.17
C ILE A 43 -8.15 -10.22 -4.69
N GLY A 44 -9.33 -9.62 -4.63
CA GLY A 44 -9.53 -8.27 -4.12
C GLY A 44 -9.01 -8.09 -2.69
N PRO A 45 -9.59 -8.80 -1.71
CA PRO A 45 -9.13 -8.78 -0.32
C PRO A 45 -7.65 -9.15 -0.15
N ARG A 46 -7.13 -10.12 -0.92
CA ARG A 46 -5.71 -10.48 -0.88
C ARG A 46 -4.81 -9.35 -1.40
N CYS A 47 -5.25 -8.62 -2.42
CA CYS A 47 -4.54 -7.43 -2.89
C CYS A 47 -4.58 -6.31 -1.83
N ASP A 48 -5.70 -6.11 -1.14
CA ASP A 48 -5.79 -5.13 -0.04
C ASP A 48 -4.79 -5.46 1.08
N GLU A 49 -4.77 -6.72 1.51
CA GLU A 49 -3.86 -7.20 2.55
C GLU A 49 -2.40 -7.00 2.13
N ALA A 50 -2.04 -7.41 0.91
CA ALA A 50 -0.68 -7.27 0.40
C ALA A 50 -0.24 -5.78 0.29
N LEU A 51 -1.14 -4.90 -0.15
CA LEU A 51 -0.87 -3.46 -0.22
C LEU A 51 -0.70 -2.85 1.17
N ALA A 52 -1.54 -3.23 2.12
CA ALA A 52 -1.48 -2.75 3.50
C ALA A 52 -0.22 -3.24 4.21
N GLU A 53 0.09 -4.54 4.13
CA GLU A 53 1.25 -5.15 4.79
C GLU A 53 2.57 -4.53 4.30
N ALA A 54 2.69 -4.36 2.98
CA ALA A 54 3.88 -3.79 2.36
C ALA A 54 3.83 -2.26 2.24
N ALA A 55 2.77 -1.62 2.74
CA ALA A 55 2.58 -0.17 2.76
C ALA A 55 2.78 0.48 1.37
N TYR A 56 2.12 -0.06 0.33
CA TYR A 56 2.15 0.52 -1.01
C TYR A 56 1.01 1.51 -1.24
N LEU A 57 1.34 2.66 -1.83
CA LEU A 57 0.40 3.66 -2.31
C LEU A 57 0.12 3.45 -3.80
N LEU A 58 -0.51 2.32 -4.13
CA LEU A 58 -0.91 1.97 -5.50
C LEU A 58 -2.42 1.97 -5.65
N ALA A 59 -2.89 2.22 -6.88
CA ALA A 59 -4.30 2.10 -7.18
C ALA A 59 -4.79 0.66 -7.12
N HIS A 60 -5.62 0.36 -6.11
CA HIS A 60 -6.14 -0.97 -5.82
C HIS A 60 -6.75 -1.65 -7.05
N ARG A 61 -7.59 -0.94 -7.82
CA ARG A 61 -8.19 -1.45 -9.07
C ARG A 61 -7.14 -1.87 -10.11
N LYS A 62 -6.01 -1.15 -10.22
CA LYS A 62 -4.91 -1.52 -11.13
C LYS A 62 -4.22 -2.80 -10.65
N VAL A 63 -3.99 -2.91 -9.34
CA VAL A 63 -3.38 -4.08 -8.70
C VAL A 63 -4.24 -5.32 -8.92
N ILE A 64 -5.55 -5.24 -8.65
CA ILE A 64 -6.50 -6.33 -8.93
C ILE A 64 -6.46 -6.72 -10.41
N GLY A 65 -6.62 -5.76 -11.33
CA GLY A 65 -6.63 -6.04 -12.77
C GLY A 65 -5.37 -6.75 -13.24
N ARG A 66 -4.19 -6.30 -12.74
CA ARG A 66 -2.90 -6.92 -13.05
C ARG A 66 -2.78 -8.32 -12.45
N ALA A 67 -3.17 -8.50 -11.19
CA ALA A 67 -3.14 -9.78 -10.50
C ALA A 67 -4.03 -10.80 -11.20
N LEU A 68 -5.28 -10.44 -11.53
CA LEU A 68 -6.22 -11.27 -12.27
C LEU A 68 -5.65 -11.71 -13.62
N ALA A 69 -5.10 -10.77 -14.40
CA ALA A 69 -4.49 -11.08 -15.70
C ALA A 69 -3.33 -12.08 -15.56
N ARG A 70 -2.47 -11.89 -14.56
CA ARG A 70 -1.32 -12.79 -14.30
C ARG A 70 -1.74 -14.16 -13.81
N ILE A 71 -2.71 -14.22 -12.91
CA ILE A 71 -3.28 -15.48 -12.41
C ILE A 71 -3.88 -16.23 -13.60
N ALA A 72 -4.72 -15.58 -14.41
CA ALA A 72 -5.35 -16.20 -15.57
C ALA A 72 -4.32 -16.70 -16.61
N HIS A 73 -3.22 -15.98 -16.81
CA HIS A 73 -2.13 -16.41 -17.70
C HIS A 73 -1.33 -17.60 -17.14
N ALA A 74 -1.11 -17.65 -15.83
CA ALA A 74 -0.34 -18.70 -15.17
C ALA A 74 -1.17 -19.95 -14.84
N ALA A 75 -2.49 -19.82 -14.69
CA ALA A 75 -3.42 -20.85 -14.25
C ALA A 75 -3.37 -22.14 -15.10
N PRO A 76 -3.29 -22.11 -16.46
CA PRO A 76 -3.21 -23.34 -17.26
C PRO A 76 -1.99 -24.23 -16.93
N LYS A 77 -0.94 -23.67 -16.34
CA LYS A 77 0.29 -24.38 -15.95
C LYS A 77 0.30 -24.77 -14.47
N TYR A 78 -0.70 -24.34 -13.71
CA TYR A 78 -0.80 -24.65 -12.29
C TYR A 78 -1.36 -26.07 -12.09
N ASN A 79 -0.59 -26.92 -11.42
CA ASN A 79 -0.89 -28.35 -11.25
C ASN A 79 -1.15 -28.73 -9.78
N GLY A 80 -1.34 -27.75 -8.90
CA GLY A 80 -1.58 -27.99 -7.47
C GLY A 80 -0.37 -28.44 -6.65
N ARG A 81 0.85 -28.53 -7.23
CA ARG A 81 2.05 -28.91 -6.45
C ARG A 81 2.44 -27.90 -5.39
N ARG A 82 2.10 -26.62 -5.59
CA ARG A 82 2.26 -25.56 -4.60
C ARG A 82 0.88 -25.23 -4.01
N PRO A 83 0.75 -24.96 -2.70
CA PRO A 83 -0.50 -24.45 -2.13
C PRO A 83 -1.06 -23.27 -2.94
N LEU A 84 -2.39 -23.25 -3.13
CA LEU A 84 -3.04 -22.23 -3.96
C LEU A 84 -2.76 -20.82 -3.42
N GLY A 85 -2.86 -20.63 -2.09
CA GLY A 85 -2.56 -19.34 -1.45
C GLY A 85 -1.17 -18.80 -1.82
N GLU A 86 -0.13 -19.62 -1.71
CA GLU A 86 1.24 -19.23 -2.10
C GLU A 86 1.37 -18.94 -3.61
N PHE A 87 0.64 -19.70 -4.44
CA PHE A 87 0.60 -19.44 -5.87
C PHE A 87 0.00 -18.05 -6.17
N LEU A 88 -1.14 -17.73 -5.55
CA LEU A 88 -1.83 -16.45 -5.72
C LEU A 88 -0.99 -15.29 -5.17
N GLN A 89 -0.49 -15.41 -3.95
CA GLN A 89 0.33 -14.40 -3.29
C GLN A 89 1.53 -14.00 -4.15
N LYS A 90 2.27 -14.99 -4.68
CA LYS A 90 3.41 -14.72 -5.56
C LYS A 90 3.03 -13.96 -6.84
N ARG A 91 1.79 -14.11 -7.33
CA ARG A 91 1.31 -13.34 -8.51
C ARG A 91 0.87 -11.93 -8.12
N ILE A 92 0.30 -11.76 -6.94
CA ILE A 92 -0.06 -10.45 -6.40
C ILE A 92 1.20 -9.61 -6.14
N GLU A 93 2.20 -10.16 -5.45
CA GLU A 93 3.49 -9.49 -5.20
C GLU A 93 4.16 -9.06 -6.49
N ALA A 94 4.27 -9.98 -7.46
CA ALA A 94 4.83 -9.65 -8.76
C ALA A 94 4.01 -8.57 -9.50
N SER A 95 2.68 -8.52 -9.29
CA SER A 95 1.75 -7.48 -9.81
C SER A 95 2.05 -6.12 -9.25
N ILE A 96 2.25 -6.05 -7.94
CA ILE A 96 2.63 -4.83 -7.23
C ILE A 96 4.00 -4.34 -7.71
N GLU A 97 5.01 -5.21 -7.77
CA GLU A 97 6.37 -4.84 -8.22
C GLU A 97 6.38 -4.25 -9.63
N GLU A 98 5.74 -4.92 -10.60
CA GLU A 98 5.65 -4.38 -11.97
C GLU A 98 4.92 -3.04 -12.03
N LEU A 99 3.85 -2.86 -11.24
CA LEU A 99 3.11 -1.60 -11.22
C LEU A 99 3.94 -0.46 -10.64
N VAL A 100 4.77 -0.72 -9.63
CA VAL A 100 5.72 0.28 -9.10
C VAL A 100 6.72 0.70 -10.18
N ASP A 101 7.24 -0.25 -10.95
CA ASP A 101 8.18 0.05 -12.04
C ASP A 101 7.51 0.79 -13.21
N GLU A 102 6.28 0.40 -13.58
CA GLU A 102 5.50 1.05 -14.63
C GLU A 102 5.08 2.46 -14.26
N GLU A 103 4.60 2.71 -13.03
CA GLU A 103 4.22 4.05 -12.59
C GLU A 103 5.39 5.02 -12.76
N GLN A 104 6.61 4.59 -12.45
CA GLN A 104 7.80 5.40 -12.64
C GLN A 104 8.08 5.71 -14.11
N GLN A 105 7.87 4.74 -15.01
CA GLN A 105 8.07 4.94 -16.45
C GLN A 105 6.99 5.88 -17.01
N GLU A 106 5.74 5.71 -16.58
CA GLU A 106 4.61 6.52 -17.02
C GLU A 106 4.69 7.98 -16.57
N LEU A 107 5.36 8.27 -15.44
CA LEU A 107 5.63 9.66 -15.02
C LEU A 107 6.36 10.46 -16.10
N TRP A 108 7.16 9.80 -16.94
CA TRP A 108 7.89 10.44 -18.03
C TRP A 108 7.07 10.62 -19.30
N LEU A 109 5.94 9.92 -19.45
CA LEU A 109 5.22 9.81 -20.73
C LEU A 109 4.03 10.76 -20.88
N ALA A 110 3.80 11.69 -19.95
CA ALA A 110 2.89 12.85 -20.05
C ALA A 110 1.46 12.58 -20.59
N GLY A 111 0.95 11.35 -20.49
CA GLY A 111 -0.40 11.01 -20.95
C GLY A 111 -1.49 11.60 -20.05
N PRO A 112 -2.68 11.90 -20.60
CA PRO A 112 -3.86 12.17 -19.79
C PRO A 112 -4.25 10.88 -19.03
N VAL A 113 -4.26 10.96 -17.70
CA VAL A 113 -4.79 9.90 -16.83
C VAL A 113 -5.83 10.56 -15.95
N ASP A 114 -7.01 9.96 -15.87
CA ASP A 114 -8.04 10.40 -14.93
C ASP A 114 -7.64 9.95 -13.53
N LEU A 115 -6.91 10.81 -12.80
CA LEU A 115 -6.36 10.49 -11.49
C LEU A 115 -7.38 10.60 -10.36
N ALA A 116 -8.55 11.21 -10.62
CA ALA A 116 -9.54 11.46 -9.58
C ALA A 116 -10.28 10.19 -9.16
N GLU A 117 -10.39 9.21 -10.06
CA GLU A 117 -11.09 7.94 -9.82
C GLU A 117 -10.22 6.85 -9.18
N TYR A 118 -8.92 7.11 -8.99
CA TYR A 118 -7.99 6.13 -8.45
C TYR A 118 -7.47 6.57 -7.09
N ASP A 119 -7.90 5.87 -6.04
CA ASP A 119 -7.13 5.83 -4.79
C ASP A 119 -5.70 5.38 -5.09
N PRO A 120 -4.68 5.80 -4.32
CA PRO A 120 -4.76 6.70 -3.18
C PRO A 120 -4.53 8.19 -3.52
N TYR A 121 -4.47 8.57 -4.80
CA TYR A 121 -3.96 9.89 -5.20
C TYR A 121 -4.77 11.06 -4.64
N PRO A 122 -6.13 11.06 -4.63
CA PRO A 122 -6.90 12.14 -4.00
C PRO A 122 -6.63 12.30 -2.50
N LEU A 123 -6.46 11.19 -1.78
CA LEU A 123 -6.12 11.21 -0.36
C LEU A 123 -4.74 11.84 -0.14
N VAL A 124 -3.75 11.43 -0.92
CA VAL A 124 -2.37 11.94 -0.83
C VAL A 124 -2.31 13.42 -1.20
N ALA A 125 -3.01 13.84 -2.26
CA ALA A 125 -3.14 15.24 -2.68
C ALA A 125 -3.64 16.11 -1.53
N ARG A 126 -4.74 15.69 -0.90
CA ARG A 126 -5.33 16.38 0.25
C ARG A 126 -4.39 16.42 1.46
N ARG A 127 -3.69 15.32 1.76
CA ARG A 127 -2.79 15.23 2.92
C ARG A 127 -1.52 16.06 2.75
N LEU A 128 -0.98 16.16 1.55
CA LEU A 128 0.25 16.90 1.28
C LEU A 128 0.00 18.35 0.81
N GLY A 129 -1.25 18.73 0.53
CA GLY A 129 -1.57 20.04 -0.04
C GLY A 129 -0.94 20.21 -1.43
N VAL A 130 -1.05 19.19 -2.27
CA VAL A 130 -0.47 19.15 -3.63
C VAL A 130 -1.54 18.80 -4.67
N GLU A 131 -1.28 19.10 -5.93
CA GLU A 131 -2.18 18.74 -7.03
C GLU A 131 -2.18 17.23 -7.30
N LEU A 132 -3.24 16.69 -7.93
CA LEU A 132 -3.37 15.24 -8.18
C LEU A 132 -2.18 14.64 -8.94
N ARG A 133 -1.63 15.38 -9.92
CA ARG A 133 -0.44 14.94 -10.67
C ARG A 133 0.80 14.84 -9.77
N GLU A 134 0.96 15.79 -8.86
CA GLU A 134 2.06 15.79 -7.89
C GLU A 134 1.87 14.71 -6.83
N ALA A 135 0.63 14.44 -6.41
CA ALA A 135 0.30 13.34 -5.51
C ALA A 135 0.67 11.99 -6.11
N ARG A 136 0.43 11.78 -7.41
CA ARG A 136 0.90 10.59 -8.14
C ARG A 136 2.42 10.46 -8.11
N VAL A 137 3.15 11.55 -8.37
CA VAL A 137 4.62 11.57 -8.26
C VAL A 137 5.05 11.22 -6.84
N ALA A 138 4.40 11.79 -5.82
CA ALA A 138 4.67 11.50 -4.43
C ALA A 138 4.47 10.01 -4.10
N CYS A 139 3.36 9.41 -4.53
CA CYS A 139 3.12 7.97 -4.38
C CYS A 139 4.24 7.14 -5.01
N SER A 140 4.65 7.45 -6.26
CA SER A 140 5.75 6.75 -6.93
C SER A 140 7.07 6.85 -6.12
N VAL A 141 7.41 8.04 -5.62
CA VAL A 141 8.61 8.26 -4.81
C VAL A 141 8.57 7.47 -3.50
N VAL A 142 7.41 7.46 -2.81
CA VAL A 142 7.23 6.69 -1.57
C VAL A 142 7.29 5.19 -1.84
N ASN A 143 6.64 4.69 -2.89
CA ASN A 143 6.61 3.28 -3.25
C ASN A 143 8.01 2.66 -3.46
N ARG A 144 9.02 3.47 -3.78
CA ARG A 144 10.42 3.03 -3.93
C ARG A 144 11.26 3.08 -2.65
N GLN A 145 10.73 3.65 -1.57
CA GLN A 145 11.44 3.64 -0.28
C GLN A 145 11.42 2.24 0.34
N PRO A 146 12.34 1.92 1.26
CA PRO A 146 12.26 0.69 2.07
C PRO A 146 10.90 0.56 2.79
N VAL A 147 10.44 -0.67 3.00
CA VAL A 147 9.11 -0.96 3.59
C VAL A 147 8.87 -0.21 4.91
N GLU A 148 9.88 -0.13 5.77
CA GLU A 148 9.80 0.57 7.05
C GLU A 148 9.61 2.09 6.91
N SER A 149 10.20 2.68 5.86
CA SER A 149 9.99 4.09 5.54
C SER A 149 8.60 4.33 4.97
N ARG A 150 8.08 3.41 4.16
CA ARG A 150 6.71 3.49 3.65
C ARG A 150 5.68 3.38 4.76
N LYS A 151 5.85 2.42 5.68
CA LYS A 151 5.01 2.25 6.87
C LYS A 151 4.98 3.53 7.73
N ALA A 152 6.15 4.11 8.00
CA ALA A 152 6.24 5.38 8.73
C ALA A 152 5.51 6.52 8.02
N PHE A 153 5.69 6.64 6.71
CA PHE A 153 5.04 7.67 5.88
C PHE A 153 3.52 7.52 5.90
N ILE A 154 3.00 6.31 5.66
CA ILE A 154 1.56 6.05 5.68
C ILE A 154 0.97 6.36 7.06
N ALA A 155 1.56 5.82 8.12
CA ALA A 155 1.04 5.99 9.48
C ALA A 155 1.00 7.47 9.90
N LEU A 156 2.06 8.22 9.65
CA LEU A 156 2.17 9.60 10.15
C LEU A 156 1.55 10.64 9.21
N VAL A 157 1.69 10.48 7.89
CA VAL A 157 1.26 11.49 6.90
C VAL A 157 -0.14 11.18 6.37
N ILE A 158 -0.40 9.93 6.02
CA ILE A 158 -1.64 9.55 5.32
C ILE A 158 -2.76 9.27 6.33
N GLU A 159 -2.48 8.46 7.35
CA GLU A 159 -3.41 8.13 8.43
C GLU A 159 -3.50 9.26 9.47
N GLY A 160 -2.43 10.06 9.62
CA GLY A 160 -2.38 11.18 10.58
C GLY A 160 -2.25 10.71 12.03
N ARG A 161 -1.63 9.55 12.27
CA ARG A 161 -1.37 9.05 13.62
C ARG A 161 -0.28 9.88 14.29
N SER A 162 -0.36 10.02 15.62
CA SER A 162 0.73 10.64 16.38
C SER A 162 1.94 9.71 16.51
N LEU A 163 3.12 10.30 16.74
CA LEU A 163 4.36 9.54 16.98
C LEU A 163 4.22 8.57 18.14
N ALA A 164 3.59 8.99 19.23
CA ALA A 164 3.35 8.15 20.40
C ALA A 164 2.46 6.95 20.06
N ALA A 165 1.44 7.13 19.23
CA ALA A 165 0.58 6.04 18.78
C ALA A 165 1.32 5.04 17.87
N CYS A 166 2.22 5.52 17.00
CA CYS A 166 3.06 4.68 16.15
C CYS A 166 4.10 3.89 16.97
N ALA A 167 4.74 4.54 17.94
CA ALA A 167 5.70 3.90 18.83
C ALA A 167 5.04 2.80 19.68
N ARG A 168 3.86 3.05 20.27
CA ARG A 168 3.09 2.04 21.02
C ARG A 168 2.68 0.83 20.18
N ALA A 169 2.43 1.06 18.88
CA ALA A 169 2.12 -0.01 17.93
C ALA A 169 3.35 -0.76 17.42
N GLY A 170 4.56 -0.38 17.84
CA GLY A 170 5.80 -1.07 17.46
C GLY A 170 6.29 -0.73 16.05
N VAL A 171 5.83 0.37 15.44
CA VAL A 171 6.26 0.78 14.09
C VAL A 171 7.74 1.23 14.06
N GLY A 172 8.22 1.81 15.17
CA GLY A 172 9.60 2.29 15.32
C GLY A 172 9.73 3.28 16.48
N SER A 173 10.97 3.70 16.77
CA SER A 173 11.20 4.79 17.72
C SER A 173 10.71 6.12 17.13
N PRO A 174 10.27 7.10 17.95
CA PRO A 174 9.84 8.41 17.45
C PRO A 174 10.87 9.10 16.55
N ASP A 175 12.15 9.02 16.90
CA ASP A 175 13.23 9.64 16.12
C ASP A 175 13.44 8.95 14.77
N ASP A 176 13.41 7.61 14.72
CA ASP A 176 13.52 6.87 13.47
C ASP A 176 12.34 7.15 12.54
N LEU A 177 11.13 7.23 13.10
CA LEU A 177 9.92 7.52 12.34
C LEU A 177 9.99 8.92 11.72
N LEU A 178 10.41 9.93 12.49
CA LEU A 178 10.62 11.29 11.99
C LEU A 178 11.67 11.32 10.88
N ALA A 179 12.84 10.71 11.10
CA ALA A 179 13.91 10.69 10.12
C ALA A 179 13.47 10.05 8.79
N ARG A 180 12.73 8.93 8.85
CA ARG A 180 12.20 8.24 7.66
C ARG A 180 11.22 9.10 6.88
N VAL A 181 10.30 9.78 7.56
CA VAL A 181 9.32 10.61 6.86
C VAL A 181 9.93 11.90 6.34
N GLU A 182 10.85 12.53 7.08
CA GLU A 182 11.62 13.67 6.58
C GLU A 182 12.42 13.30 5.31
N GLN A 183 13.03 12.11 5.28
CA GLN A 183 13.68 11.59 4.10
C GLN A 183 12.69 11.42 2.93
N GLY A 184 11.50 10.86 3.20
CA GLY A 184 10.43 10.72 2.19
C GLY A 184 9.98 12.06 1.62
N LEU A 185 9.66 13.04 2.47
CA LEU A 185 9.25 14.39 2.05
C LEU A 185 10.36 15.12 1.29
N ARG A 186 11.62 14.95 1.70
CA ARG A 186 12.78 15.49 0.97
C ARG A 186 12.89 14.87 -0.42
N ALA A 187 12.72 13.56 -0.55
CA ALA A 187 12.75 12.88 -1.84
C ALA A 187 11.63 13.40 -2.76
N ILE A 188 10.41 13.53 -2.24
CA ILE A 188 9.27 14.10 -2.97
C ILE A 188 9.58 15.54 -3.41
N SER A 189 10.07 16.37 -2.49
CA SER A 189 10.41 17.77 -2.77
C SER A 189 11.45 17.91 -3.88
N ASN A 190 12.48 17.06 -3.84
CA ASN A 190 13.53 17.03 -4.87
C ASN A 190 12.96 16.63 -6.24
N THR A 191 12.06 15.64 -6.29
CA THR A 191 11.44 15.20 -7.55
C THR A 191 10.49 16.25 -8.13
N LEU A 192 9.73 16.96 -7.28
CA LEU A 192 8.81 18.01 -7.72
C LEU A 192 9.51 19.35 -8.03
N GLY A 193 10.75 19.54 -7.60
CA GLY A 193 11.46 20.82 -7.77
C GLY A 193 10.93 21.95 -6.87
N ARG A 194 10.15 21.61 -5.83
CA ARG A 194 9.62 22.55 -4.84
C ARG A 194 9.49 21.90 -3.48
N LYS A 195 9.47 22.71 -2.43
CA LYS A 195 9.27 22.22 -1.06
C LYS A 195 7.85 21.66 -0.91
N VAL A 196 7.74 20.45 -0.36
CA VAL A 196 6.49 19.87 0.16
C VAL A 196 6.61 19.87 1.67
N ASP A 197 5.74 20.65 2.32
CA ASP A 197 5.72 20.73 3.77
C ASP A 197 4.95 19.55 4.37
N TRP A 198 5.36 19.15 5.56
CA TRP A 198 4.59 18.22 6.37
C TRP A 198 3.27 18.90 6.78
N PRO A 199 2.08 18.25 6.62
CA PRO A 199 0.81 18.83 7.01
C PRO A 199 0.80 19.17 8.51
N LEU A 200 0.79 20.47 8.81
CA LEU A 200 0.75 21.02 10.16
C LEU A 200 -0.49 20.48 10.90
N GLY A 201 -0.28 19.62 11.90
CA GLY A 201 -1.36 19.08 12.72
C GLY A 201 -1.14 17.68 13.32
N GLY A 202 -0.10 16.93 12.90
CA GLY A 202 0.06 15.52 13.31
C GLY A 202 1.11 15.21 14.40
N ALA A 203 2.13 16.06 14.60
CA ALA A 203 3.25 15.72 15.49
C ALA A 203 3.99 16.92 16.11
N SER A 204 4.01 18.07 15.45
CA SER A 204 4.75 19.25 15.93
C SER A 204 4.05 19.97 17.09
N ASP A 205 2.71 19.87 17.19
CA ASP A 205 1.95 20.50 18.28
C ASP A 205 2.12 19.77 19.62
N GLU A 206 2.34 18.45 19.61
CA GLU A 206 2.58 17.68 20.85
C GLU A 206 3.91 18.07 21.55
N ARG A 207 4.88 18.66 20.83
CA ARG A 207 6.11 19.19 21.47
C ARG A 207 5.87 20.47 22.26
N LYS A 208 4.75 21.18 22.04
CA LYS A 208 4.46 22.45 22.72
C LYS A 208 3.61 22.29 23.99
N GLU A 209 2.90 21.17 24.17
CA GLU A 209 2.01 20.98 25.31
C GLU A 209 2.67 20.31 26.53
N GLY A 210 3.92 19.86 26.44
CA GLY A 210 4.64 19.19 27.54
C GLY A 210 5.42 20.11 28.49
N GLY A 211 5.28 21.44 28.39
CA GLY A 211 6.15 22.38 29.10
C GLY A 211 5.42 23.58 29.70
N ALA A 212 4.65 23.36 30.77
CA ALA A 212 4.47 24.30 31.89
C ALA A 212 3.40 23.77 32.85
N ASP A 213 3.82 23.04 33.88
CA ASP A 213 3.13 23.09 35.16
C ASP A 213 4.19 22.97 36.26
N HIS A 214 4.80 24.12 36.55
CA HIS A 214 5.66 24.32 37.71
C HIS A 214 4.90 25.26 38.64
N ASP A 215 4.07 24.67 39.50
CA ASP A 215 3.46 25.39 40.61
C ASP A 215 4.59 25.89 41.53
N PRO A 216 4.68 27.21 41.81
CA PRO A 216 5.50 27.70 42.89
C PRO A 216 4.78 27.40 44.20
N VAL A 217 5.37 26.55 45.03
CA VAL A 217 4.98 26.43 46.44
C VAL A 217 5.49 27.68 47.15
N ASP A 218 4.58 28.62 47.41
CA ASP A 218 4.83 29.79 48.25
C ASP A 218 5.16 29.36 49.69
N HIS A 219 6.12 30.10 50.26
CA HIS A 219 6.70 29.97 51.61
C HIS A 219 5.74 30.34 52.75
#